data_AF-A0A679I4Y9-F1
#
_entry.id   AF-A0A679I4Y9-F1
#
_cell.length_a   1.000
_cell.length_b   1.000
_cell.length_c   1.000
_cell.angle_alpha   90.00
_cell.angle_beta   90.00
_cell.angle_gamma   90.00
#
_symmetry.space_group_name_H-M   'P 1'
#
loop_
_entity.id
_entity.type
_entity.pdbx_description
1 polymer ?
#
loop_
_entity_poly.entity_id
_entity_poly.type
_entity_poly.pdbx_seq_one_letter_code
_entity_poly.pdbx_strand_id
1 'polypeptide(L)'
;MKYTFIEQHQSQFKVSSMCRVLKVHRSGYYAWKAVPLSQRALEDERLLIEIKRSYDDSYGIYGSPRIHRDLREAGYRCGEIRK
;
A
#
# COMPACT_ATOMS: atom_id res chain seq x y z
N MET A 1 -8.75 6.77 -7.19
CA MET A 1 -9.25 5.39 -7.11
C MET A 1 -10.78 5.40 -7.15
N LYS A 2 -11.46 4.32 -7.57
CA LYS A 2 -12.94 4.30 -7.67
C LYS A 2 -13.64 4.32 -6.29
N TYR A 3 -13.07 3.60 -5.32
CA TYR A 3 -13.65 3.55 -3.97
C TYR A 3 -13.44 4.84 -3.17
N THR A 4 -12.33 5.55 -3.37
CA THR A 4 -12.12 6.88 -2.77
C THR A 4 -13.17 7.89 -3.23
N PHE A 5 -13.56 7.84 -4.51
CA PHE A 5 -14.62 8.69 -5.04
C PHE A 5 -15.98 8.41 -4.38
N ILE A 6 -16.30 7.13 -4.17
CA ILE A 6 -17.53 6.70 -3.48
C ILE A 6 -17.53 7.22 -2.03
N GLU A 7 -16.39 7.13 -1.32
CA GLU A 7 -16.29 7.61 0.07
C GLU A 7 -16.51 9.12 0.18
N GLN A 8 -15.92 9.90 -0.73
CA GLN A 8 -16.06 11.36 -0.76
C GLN A 8 -17.50 11.83 -1.02
N HIS A 9 -18.29 11.04 -1.73
CA HIS A 9 -19.64 11.41 -2.17
C HIS A 9 -20.75 10.56 -1.53
N GLN A 10 -20.44 9.73 -0.53
CA GLN A 10 -21.42 8.85 0.14
C GLN A 10 -22.54 9.61 0.86
N SER A 11 -22.30 10.87 1.24
CA SER A 11 -23.30 11.75 1.86
C SER A 11 -24.27 12.36 0.86
N GLN A 12 -23.88 12.49 -0.41
CA GLN A 12 -24.67 13.11 -1.48
C GLN A 12 -25.41 12.06 -2.32
N PHE A 13 -24.82 10.88 -2.50
CA PHE A 13 -25.37 9.82 -3.34
C PHE A 13 -25.38 8.48 -2.63
N LYS A 14 -26.38 7.64 -2.94
CA LYS A 14 -26.42 6.27 -2.44
C LYS A 14 -25.23 5.47 -2.97
N VAL A 15 -24.47 4.84 -2.07
CA VAL A 15 -23.37 3.92 -2.40
C VAL A 15 -23.79 2.87 -3.41
N SER A 16 -25.00 2.33 -3.31
CA SER A 16 -25.54 1.34 -4.24
C SER A 16 -25.62 1.84 -5.68
N SER A 17 -26.00 3.11 -5.88
CA SER A 17 -26.08 3.76 -7.20
C SER A 17 -24.69 4.02 -7.74
N MET A 18 -23.78 4.56 -6.92
CA MET A 18 -22.40 4.82 -7.33
C MET A 18 -21.66 3.53 -7.71
N CYS A 19 -21.84 2.44 -6.95
CA CYS A 19 -21.27 1.14 -7.29
C CYS A 19 -21.74 0.64 -8.66
N ARG A 20 -23.03 0.88 -9.00
CA ARG A 20 -23.60 0.49 -10.29
C ARG A 20 -23.01 1.31 -11.44
N VAL A 21 -22.89 2.62 -11.26
CA VAL A 21 -22.33 3.55 -12.27
C VAL A 21 -20.84 3.29 -12.50
N LEU A 22 -20.07 3.10 -11.44
CA LEU A 22 -18.62 2.87 -11.50
C LEU A 22 -18.24 1.41 -11.86
N LYS A 23 -19.25 0.54 -12.03
CA LYS A 23 -19.11 -0.90 -12.29
C LYS A 23 -18.20 -1.59 -11.26
N VAL A 24 -18.41 -1.30 -9.98
CA VAL A 24 -17.69 -1.94 -8.86
C VAL A 24 -18.66 -2.67 -7.94
N HIS A 25 -18.19 -3.71 -7.26
CA HIS A 25 -19.02 -4.48 -6.36
C HIS A 25 -19.18 -3.78 -5.00
N ARG A 26 -20.39 -3.80 -4.41
CA ARG A 26 -20.64 -3.19 -3.10
C ARG A 26 -19.82 -3.83 -1.99
N SER A 27 -19.66 -5.16 -2.02
CA SER A 27 -18.82 -5.86 -1.05
C SER A 27 -17.37 -5.42 -1.14
N GLY A 28 -16.87 -5.10 -2.34
CA GLY A 28 -15.53 -4.57 -2.54
C GLY A 28 -15.35 -3.18 -1.93
N TYR A 29 -16.37 -2.31 -2.03
CA TYR A 29 -16.35 -1.00 -1.36
C TYR A 29 -16.29 -1.14 0.17
N TYR A 30 -17.13 -1.99 0.77
CA TYR A 30 -17.13 -2.16 2.22
C TYR A 30 -15.88 -2.89 2.73
N ALA A 31 -15.32 -3.84 1.97
CA ALA A 31 -14.04 -4.46 2.28
C ALA A 31 -12.89 -3.45 2.23
N TRP A 32 -12.87 -2.60 1.19
CA TRP A 32 -11.92 -1.49 1.09
C TRP A 32 -12.11 -0.46 2.21
N LYS A 33 -13.35 -0.16 2.60
CA LYS A 33 -13.63 0.76 3.71
C LYS A 33 -13.19 0.19 5.06
N ALA A 34 -13.34 -1.12 5.26
CA ALA A 34 -12.90 -1.81 6.48
C ALA A 34 -11.38 -1.90 6.57
N VAL A 35 -10.69 -2.08 5.44
CA VAL A 35 -9.24 -2.16 5.38
C VAL A 35 -8.72 -1.33 4.19
N PRO A 36 -8.58 0.00 4.34
CA PRO A 36 -8.17 0.87 3.24
C PRO A 36 -6.76 0.55 2.73
N LEU A 37 -5.92 -0.05 3.59
CA LEU A 37 -4.61 -0.59 3.27
C LEU A 37 -4.70 -2.12 3.21
N SER A 38 -4.53 -2.72 2.03
CA SER A 38 -4.39 -4.18 1.94
C SER A 38 -3.27 -4.67 2.88
N GLN A 39 -3.32 -5.91 3.38
CA GLN A 39 -2.23 -6.48 4.20
C GLN A 39 -0.85 -6.28 3.54
N ARG A 40 -0.81 -6.40 2.21
CA ARG A 40 0.37 -6.12 1.39
C ARG A 40 0.84 -4.66 1.44
N ALA A 41 -0.08 -3.70 1.46
CA ALA A 41 0.25 -2.29 1.59
C ALA A 41 0.81 -1.94 2.99
N LEU A 42 0.32 -2.61 4.04
CA LEU A 42 0.88 -2.49 5.38
C LEU A 42 2.28 -3.11 5.46
N GLU A 43 2.50 -4.25 4.80
CA GLU A 43 3.82 -4.85 4.65
C GLU A 43 4.77 -3.95 3.85
N ASP A 44 4.28 -3.34 2.76
CA ASP A 44 5.05 -2.39 1.96
C ASP A 44 5.42 -1.13 2.77
N GLU A 45 4.52 -0.59 3.60
CA GLU A 45 4.83 0.52 4.52
C GLU A 45 5.90 0.13 5.54
N ARG A 46 5.79 -1.06 6.14
CA ARG A 46 6.83 -1.58 7.04
C ARG A 46 8.16 -1.73 6.32
N LEU A 47 8.13 -2.22 5.08
CA LEU A 47 9.31 -2.35 4.24
C LEU A 47 9.97 -0.99 3.98
N LEU A 48 9.16 0.03 3.66
CA LEU A 48 9.63 1.39 3.38
C LEU A 48 10.31 2.01 4.60
N ILE A 49 9.78 1.78 5.80
CA ILE A 49 10.40 2.24 7.05
C ILE A 49 11.79 1.62 7.20
N GLU A 50 11.91 0.32 6.96
CA GLU A 50 13.19 -0.38 7.13
C GLU A 50 14.20 -0.02 6.03
N ILE A 51 13.74 0.16 4.78
CA ILE A 51 14.55 0.70 3.68
C ILE A 51 15.15 2.05 4.07
N LYS A 52 14.30 2.92 4.63
CA LYS A 52 14.72 4.25 5.04
C LYS A 52 15.75 4.18 6.17
N ARG A 53 15.56 3.31 7.15
CA ARG A 53 16.53 3.08 8.24
C ARG A 53 17.88 2.63 7.69
N SER A 54 17.92 1.59 6.86
CA SER A 54 19.18 1.11 6.27
C SER A 54 19.86 2.18 5.41
N TYR A 55 19.08 2.98 4.68
CA TYR A 55 19.61 4.13 3.94
C TYR A 55 20.23 5.19 4.88
N ASP A 56 19.50 5.60 5.92
CA ASP A 56 19.94 6.62 6.88
C ASP A 56 21.15 6.13 7.71
N ASP A 57 21.16 4.87 8.16
CA ASP A 57 22.27 4.24 8.88
C ASP A 57 23.53 4.15 8.01
N SER A 58 23.36 3.99 6.71
CA SER A 58 24.46 4.03 5.74
C SER A 58 24.90 5.45 5.35
N TYR A 59 24.30 6.49 5.93
CA TYR A 59 24.49 7.89 5.52
C TYR A 59 24.21 8.15 4.03
N GLY A 60 23.29 7.38 3.45
CA GLY A 60 22.94 7.44 2.03
C GLY A 60 23.98 6.86 1.08
N ILE A 61 24.99 6.13 1.59
CA ILE A 61 26.01 5.46 0.77
C ILE A 61 25.43 4.20 0.12
N TYR A 62 24.50 3.51 0.79
CA TYR A 62 23.99 2.24 0.29
C TYR A 62 22.92 2.46 -0.78
N GLY A 63 23.18 1.89 -1.96
CA GLY A 63 22.18 1.75 -3.01
C GLY A 63 21.26 0.54 -2.79
N SER A 64 20.25 0.42 -3.65
CA SER A 64 19.23 -0.64 -3.63
C SER A 64 19.76 -2.06 -3.37
N PRO A 65 20.88 -2.53 -3.96
CA PRO A 65 21.37 -3.89 -3.71
C PRO A 65 21.84 -4.14 -2.27
N ARG A 66 22.45 -3.14 -1.63
CA ARG A 66 22.94 -3.27 -0.25
C ARG A 66 21.79 -3.18 0.75
N ILE A 67 20.88 -2.24 0.53
CA ILE A 67 19.65 -2.13 1.33
C ILE A 67 18.83 -3.41 1.22
N HIS A 68 18.70 -4.01 0.03
CA HIS A 68 17.99 -5.28 -0.15
C HIS A 68 18.63 -6.42 0.66
N ARG A 69 19.97 -6.48 0.71
CA ARG A 69 20.68 -7.44 1.56
C ARG A 69 20.40 -7.18 3.04
N ASP A 70 20.45 -5.94 3.49
CA ASP A 70 20.20 -5.58 4.89
C ASP A 70 18.75 -5.94 5.30
N LEU A 71 17.77 -5.72 4.42
CA LEU A 71 16.38 -6.15 4.64
C LEU A 71 16.24 -7.68 4.74
N ARG A 72 17.01 -8.42 3.93
CA ARG A 72 17.03 -9.89 3.99
C ARG A 72 17.67 -10.40 5.27
N GLU A 73 18.73 -9.76 5.75
CA GLU A 73 19.37 -10.05 7.03
C GLU A 73 18.44 -9.72 8.21
N ALA A 74 17.67 -8.64 8.12
CA ALA A 74 16.61 -8.28 9.08
C ALA A 74 15.37 -9.21 9.03
N GLY A 75 15.37 -10.22 8.15
CA GLY A 75 14.33 -11.24 8.08
C GLY A 75 13.15 -10.92 7.15
N TYR A 76 13.18 -9.82 6.41
CA TYR A 76 12.13 -9.47 5.47
C TYR A 76 12.26 -10.26 4.15
N ARG A 77 11.16 -10.85 3.68
CA ARG A 77 11.09 -11.54 2.38
C ARG A 77 10.59 -10.58 1.31
N CYS A 78 11.49 -9.74 0.80
CA CYS A 78 11.19 -8.76 -0.25
C CYS A 78 11.74 -9.22 -1.60
N GLY A 79 10.95 -9.06 -2.67
CA GLY A 79 11.46 -9.17 -4.04
C GLY A 79 12.29 -7.95 -4.42
N GLU A 80 13.37 -8.14 -5.17
CA GLU A 80 14.14 -7.03 -5.73
C GLU A 80 13.35 -6.45 -6.92
N ILE A 81 12.77 -5.26 -6.75
CA ILE A 81 12.17 -4.54 -7.88
C ILE A 81 13.29 -3.78 -8.58
N ARG A 82 13.85 -4.39 -9.62
CA ARG A 82 14.78 -3.71 -10.54
C ARG A 82 13.95 -2.80 -11.46
N LYS A 83 14.23 -1.49 -11.44
CA LYS A 83 13.75 -0.55 -12.45
C LYS A 83 14.73 -0.50 -13.61
#